data_AF-A0A5E4Z3I4-F1
#
_entry.id   AF-A0A5E4Z3I4-F1
#
_cell.length_a   1.000
_cell.length_b   1.000
_cell.length_c   1.000
_cell.angle_alpha   90.00
_cell.angle_beta   90.00
_cell.angle_gamma   90.00
#
_symmetry.space_group_name_H-M   'P 1'
#
loop_
_entity.id
_entity.type
_entity.pdbx_description
1 polymer ?
#
loop_
_entity_poly.entity_id
_entity_poly.type
_entity_poly.pdbx_seq_one_letter_code
_entity_poly.pdbx_strand_id
1 'polypeptide(L)'
;MSVLQHMWRHELSHRRTCAVFDLREATSVSRWERQYDEGGFEALKPRRKGRPPKMSQPKLPAQPTTPSTDERSREDLLKENEYLRAEVAYLKKLDELLREKEQAVPKKKRKR
;
A
#
# COMPACT_ATOMS: atom_id res chain seq x y z
N MET A 1 -6.85 -6.47 -8.76
CA MET A 1 -6.44 -7.49 -7.78
C MET A 1 -4.95 -7.71 -7.91
N SER A 2 -4.15 -7.16 -6.99
CA SER A 2 -2.68 -7.18 -7.03
C SER A 2 -2.16 -8.32 -6.14
N VAL A 3 -1.42 -9.28 -6.73
CA VAL A 3 -0.86 -10.46 -6.03
C VAL A 3 -0.03 -10.05 -4.80
N LEU A 4 0.71 -8.94 -4.90
CA LEU A 4 1.53 -8.39 -3.81
C LEU A 4 0.68 -7.86 -2.64
N GLN A 5 -0.47 -7.23 -2.95
CA GLN A 5 -1.40 -6.77 -1.91
C GLN A 5 -1.93 -7.93 -1.06
N HIS A 6 -2.28 -9.05 -1.70
CA HIS A 6 -2.70 -10.25 -0.97
C HIS A 6 -1.56 -10.81 -0.12
N MET A 7 -0.34 -10.84 -0.66
CA MET A 7 0.85 -11.29 0.05
C MET A 7 1.08 -10.49 1.33
N TRP A 8 1.06 -9.15 1.26
CA TRP A 8 1.28 -8.29 2.42
C TRP A 8 0.14 -8.34 3.43
N ARG A 9 -1.12 -8.39 2.97
CA ARG A 9 -2.30 -8.46 3.85
C ARG A 9 -2.33 -9.74 4.68
N HIS A 10 -1.84 -10.84 4.11
CA HIS A 10 -1.86 -12.15 4.75
C HIS A 10 -0.47 -12.61 5.24
N GLU A 11 0.53 -11.72 5.18
CA GLU A 11 1.94 -11.98 5.56
C GLU A 11 2.47 -13.30 4.99
N LEU A 12 2.12 -13.57 3.72
CA LEU A 12 2.48 -14.82 3.07
C LEU A 12 3.89 -14.76 2.50
N SER A 13 4.62 -15.87 2.56
CA SER A 13 5.87 -15.99 1.81
C SER A 13 5.59 -16.10 0.31
N HIS A 14 6.58 -15.75 -0.53
CA HIS A 14 6.45 -15.82 -2.00
C HIS A 14 5.96 -17.19 -2.47
N ARG A 15 6.42 -18.28 -1.83
CA ARG A 15 5.99 -19.65 -2.15
C ARG A 15 4.51 -19.89 -1.84
N ARG A 16 4.03 -19.40 -0.70
CA ARG A 16 2.61 -19.53 -0.32
C ARG A 16 1.73 -18.70 -1.24
N THR A 17 2.12 -17.46 -1.52
CA THR A 17 1.44 -16.61 -2.50
C THR A 17 1.39 -17.27 -3.88
N CYS A 18 2.50 -17.86 -4.33
CA CYS A 18 2.58 -18.60 -5.58
C CYS A 18 1.56 -19.74 -5.64
N ALA A 19 1.42 -20.52 -4.55
CA ALA A 19 0.46 -21.61 -4.47
C ALA A 19 -1.01 -21.11 -4.46
N VAL A 20 -1.30 -20.00 -3.77
CA VAL A 20 -2.64 -19.41 -3.73
C VAL A 20 -3.11 -18.93 -5.11
N PHE A 21 -2.18 -18.38 -5.91
CA PHE A 21 -2.47 -17.84 -7.24
C PHE A 21 -2.15 -18.81 -8.39
N ASP A 22 -1.83 -20.07 -8.09
CA ASP A 22 -1.43 -21.11 -9.06
C ASP A 22 -0.35 -20.61 -10.05
N LEU A 23 0.62 -19.86 -9.53
CA LEU A 23 1.74 -19.34 -10.31
C LEU A 23 2.79 -20.44 -10.46
N ARG A 24 3.43 -20.51 -11.64
CA ARG A 24 4.47 -21.50 -11.93
C ARG A 24 5.75 -21.29 -11.12
N GLU A 25 6.11 -20.05 -10.83
CA GLU A 25 7.39 -19.73 -10.20
C GLU A 25 7.25 -18.67 -9.11
N ALA A 26 7.69 -19.01 -7.90
CA ALA A 26 7.76 -18.06 -6.77
C ALA A 26 8.72 -16.89 -7.05
N THR A 27 9.70 -17.09 -7.95
CA THR A 27 10.62 -16.05 -8.44
C THR A 27 9.89 -14.89 -9.11
N SER A 28 8.72 -15.15 -9.71
CA SER A 28 7.89 -14.12 -10.35
C SER A 28 7.35 -13.14 -9.31
N VAL A 29 6.90 -13.67 -8.17
CA VAL A 29 6.40 -12.84 -7.05
C VAL A 29 7.53 -12.01 -6.46
N SER A 30 8.71 -12.59 -6.24
CA SER A 30 9.88 -11.85 -5.74
C SER A 30 10.34 -10.76 -6.72
N ARG A 31 10.26 -11.02 -8.04
CA ARG A 31 10.58 -10.02 -9.06
C ARG A 31 9.58 -8.86 -9.01
N TRP A 32 8.28 -9.15 -8.90
CA TRP A 32 7.25 -8.12 -8.80
C TRP A 32 7.43 -7.28 -7.53
N GLU A 33 7.72 -7.90 -6.40
CA GLU A 33 7.98 -7.18 -5.14
C GLU A 33 9.15 -6.19 -5.34
N ARG A 34 10.27 -6.65 -5.89
CA ARG A 34 11.41 -5.78 -6.18
C ARG A 34 11.07 -4.63 -7.15
N GLN A 35 10.30 -4.92 -8.21
CA GLN A 35 9.87 -3.87 -9.14
C GLN A 35 8.98 -2.83 -8.45
N TYR A 36 8.10 -3.28 -7.56
CA TYR A 36 7.26 -2.40 -6.76
C TYR A 36 8.09 -1.54 -5.80
N ASP A 37 9.11 -2.10 -5.16
CA ASP A 37 10.00 -1.32 -4.28
C ASP A 37 10.82 -0.27 -5.04
N GLU A 38 11.24 -0.60 -6.27
CA GLU A 38 12.06 0.31 -7.11
C GLU A 38 11.25 1.43 -7.78
N GLY A 39 9.99 1.18 -8.17
CA GLY A 39 9.21 2.14 -8.96
C GLY A 39 7.71 2.07 -8.79
N GLY A 40 7.25 1.48 -7.68
CA GLY A 40 5.85 1.39 -7.31
C GLY A 40 4.99 0.65 -8.33
N PHE A 41 3.72 1.05 -8.41
CA PHE A 41 2.77 0.46 -9.34
C PHE A 41 3.16 0.65 -10.82
N GLU A 42 3.76 1.78 -11.18
CA GLU A 42 4.18 2.06 -12.56
C GLU A 42 5.24 1.08 -13.06
N ALA A 43 6.13 0.60 -12.18
CA ALA A 43 7.14 -0.38 -12.52
C ALA A 43 6.60 -1.79 -12.79
N LEU A 44 5.38 -2.10 -12.32
CA LEU A 44 4.68 -3.36 -12.59
C LEU A 44 3.94 -3.35 -13.94
N LYS A 45 3.76 -2.20 -14.58
CA LYS A 45 3.10 -2.13 -15.88
C LYS A 45 3.90 -2.89 -16.95
N PRO A 46 3.25 -3.57 -17.90
CA PRO A 46 3.95 -4.27 -18.98
C PRO A 46 4.86 -3.33 -19.77
N ARG A 47 6.18 -3.51 -19.63
CA ARG A 47 7.17 -2.77 -20.43
C ARG A 47 7.42 -3.52 -21.73
N ARG A 48 7.54 -2.79 -22.85
CA ARG A 48 7.89 -3.38 -24.15
C ARG A 48 9.24 -4.09 -24.00
N LYS A 49 9.25 -5.41 -24.17
CA LYS A 49 10.45 -6.23 -24.08
C LYS A 49 11.23 -6.13 -25.38
N GLY A 50 12.53 -5.82 -25.32
CA GLY A 50 13.43 -5.78 -26.46
C GLY A 50 13.70 -4.40 -27.05
N ARG A 51 14.46 -4.36 -28.16
CA ARG A 51 14.82 -3.12 -28.86
C ARG A 51 13.58 -2.50 -29.51
N PRO A 52 13.40 -1.17 -29.46
CA PRO A 52 12.36 -0.49 -30.22
C PRO A 52 12.47 -0.84 -31.71
N PRO A 53 11.34 -1.03 -32.41
CA PRO A 53 11.36 -1.28 -33.86
C PRO A 53 12.02 -0.10 -34.59
N LYS A 54 12.86 -0.39 -35.60
CA LYS A 54 13.57 0.62 -36.42
C LYS A 54 12.61 1.41 -37.33
N MET A 55 11.39 0.92 -37.51
CA MET A 55 10.36 1.44 -38.41
C MET A 55 9.15 1.85 -37.55
N SER A 56 8.54 3.00 -37.84
CA SER A 56 7.28 3.39 -37.18
C SER A 56 6.18 2.40 -37.58
N GLN A 57 5.52 1.77 -36.60
CA GLN A 57 4.33 0.98 -36.88
C GLN A 57 3.11 1.89 -37.04
N PRO A 58 2.11 1.51 -37.86
CA PRO A 58 0.84 2.23 -37.94
C PRO A 58 0.26 2.38 -36.53
N LYS A 59 -0.13 3.60 -36.16
CA LYS A 59 -0.76 3.86 -34.86
C LYS A 59 -2.09 3.09 -34.83
N LEU A 60 -2.13 2.00 -34.09
CA LEU A 60 -3.40 1.40 -33.67
C LEU A 60 -4.14 2.45 -32.82
N PRO A 61 -5.47 2.58 -32.97
CA PRO A 61 -6.24 3.47 -32.12
C PRO A 61 -5.98 3.09 -30.66
N ALA A 62 -5.60 4.07 -29.85
CA ALA A 62 -5.35 3.88 -28.44
C ALA A 62 -6.57 3.22 -27.82
N GLN A 63 -6.39 2.06 -27.18
CA GLN A 63 -7.45 1.50 -26.36
C GLN A 63 -7.78 2.51 -25.26
N PRO A 64 -9.07 2.72 -24.93
CA PRO A 64 -9.45 3.62 -23.86
C PRO A 64 -8.75 3.15 -22.59
N THR A 65 -7.84 3.98 -22.08
CA THR A 65 -7.28 3.83 -20.75
C THR A 65 -8.45 3.90 -19.78
N THR A 66 -8.86 2.76 -19.24
CA THR A 66 -9.75 2.73 -18.08
C THR A 66 -9.11 3.62 -17.02
N PRO A 67 -9.80 4.65 -16.50
CA PRO A 67 -9.23 5.48 -15.46
C PRO A 67 -8.87 4.57 -14.30
N SER A 68 -7.59 4.56 -13.95
CA SER A 68 -7.11 3.87 -12.77
C SER A 68 -7.94 4.40 -11.60
N THR A 69 -8.60 3.51 -10.87
CA THR A 69 -9.46 3.84 -9.71
C THR A 69 -8.70 4.55 -8.58
N ASP A 70 -7.40 4.79 -8.76
CA ASP A 70 -6.47 5.32 -7.77
C ASP A 70 -5.85 6.67 -8.19
N GLU A 71 -6.40 7.36 -9.19
CA GLU A 71 -6.04 8.74 -9.52
C GLU A 71 -6.85 9.72 -8.66
N ARG A 72 -6.83 9.56 -7.33
CA ARG A 72 -7.27 10.67 -6.47
C ARG A 72 -6.34 11.85 -6.73
N SER A 73 -6.91 13.04 -6.91
CA SER A 73 -6.09 14.23 -7.10
C SER A 73 -5.10 14.35 -5.94
N ARG A 74 -3.88 14.83 -6.21
CA ARG A 74 -2.89 15.11 -5.17
C ARG A 74 -3.48 15.93 -4.02
N GLU A 75 -4.41 16.83 -4.35
CA GLU A 75 -5.13 17.66 -3.39
C GLU A 75 -6.05 16.84 -2.47
N ASP A 76 -6.75 15.83 -3.00
CA ASP A 76 -7.63 14.98 -2.21
C ASP A 76 -6.83 14.11 -1.23
N LEU A 77 -5.69 13.60 -1.68
CA LEU A 77 -4.76 12.86 -0.82
C LEU A 77 -4.20 13.73 0.32
N LEU A 78 -3.91 15.00 0.05
CA LEU A 78 -3.45 15.93 1.09
C LEU A 78 -4.55 16.22 2.11
N LYS A 79 -5.78 16.48 1.64
CA LYS A 79 -6.94 16.67 2.52
C LYS A 79 -7.19 15.46 3.41
N GLU A 80 -7.13 14.26 2.84
CA GLU A 80 -7.29 13.02 3.60
C GLU A 80 -6.15 12.83 4.62
N ASN A 81 -4.90 13.17 4.25
CA ASN A 81 -3.79 13.11 5.19
C ASN A 81 -3.95 14.10 6.36
N GLU A 82 -4.39 15.34 6.08
CA GLU A 82 -4.66 16.35 7.10
C GLU A 82 -5.78 15.91 8.04
N TYR A 83 -6.88 15.37 7.48
CA TYR A 83 -7.98 14.82 8.25
C TYR A 83 -7.52 13.68 9.18
N LEU A 84 -6.74 12.74 8.65
CA LEU A 84 -6.17 11.64 9.45
C LEU A 84 -5.22 12.13 10.55
N ARG A 85 -4.43 13.18 10.29
CA ARG A 85 -3.56 13.79 11.31
C ARG A 85 -4.37 14.43 12.42
N ALA A 86 -5.47 15.10 12.09
CA ALA A 86 -6.37 15.70 13.08
C ALA A 86 -7.01 14.62 13.97
N GLU A 87 -7.49 13.53 13.38
CA GLU A 87 -8.07 12.39 14.11
C GLU A 87 -7.06 11.78 15.08
N VAL A 88 -5.82 11.52 14.61
CA VAL A 88 -4.74 10.98 15.46
C VAL A 88 -4.38 11.94 16.58
N ALA A 89 -4.34 13.25 16.32
CA ALA A 89 -4.06 14.26 17.35
C ALA A 89 -5.16 14.29 18.42
N TYR A 90 -6.43 14.19 18.01
CA TYR A 90 -7.56 14.12 18.93
C TYR A 90 -7.48 12.90 19.85
N LEU A 91 -7.23 11.71 19.29
CA LEU A 91 -7.07 10.47 20.06
C LEU A 91 -5.91 10.56 21.07
N LYS A 92 -4.77 11.11 20.66
CA LYS A 92 -3.63 11.33 21.57
C LYS A 92 -3.98 12.26 22.73
N LYS A 93 -4.73 13.34 22.46
CA LYS A 93 -5.17 14.26 23.51
C LYS A 93 -6.12 13.58 24.49
N LEU A 94 -7.00 12.72 24.00
CA LEU A 94 -7.88 11.91 24.86
C LEU A 94 -7.09 10.97 25.76
N ASP A 95 -6.11 10.25 25.19
CA ASP A 95 -5.23 9.34 25.92
C ASP A 95 -4.44 10.06 27.02
N GLU A 96 -3.94 11.26 26.75
CA GLU A 96 -3.27 12.10 27.75
C GLU A 96 -4.17 12.39 28.95
N LEU A 97 -5.40 12.85 28.70
CA LEU A 97 -6.37 13.17 29.75
C LEU A 97 -6.77 11.96 30.58
N LEU A 98 -6.89 10.78 29.95
CA LEU A 98 -7.16 9.53 30.66
C LEU A 98 -5.98 9.14 31.56
N ARG A 99 -4.75 9.23 31.06
CA ARG A 99 -3.54 8.97 31.86
C ARG A 99 -3.40 9.93 33.03
N GLU A 100 -3.68 11.21 32.83
CA GLU A 100 -3.69 12.21 33.91
C GLU A 100 -4.72 11.85 34.99
N LYS A 101 -5.93 11.44 34.60
CA LYS A 101 -6.95 10.98 35.54
C LYS A 101 -6.52 9.75 36.32
N GLU A 102 -5.93 8.75 35.66
CA GLU A 102 -5.44 7.54 36.32
C GLU A 102 -4.32 7.84 37.33
N GLN A 103 -3.42 8.78 37.00
CA GLN A 103 -2.37 9.22 37.90
C GLN A 103 -2.90 10.06 39.07
N ALA A 104 -3.97 10.84 38.85
CA ALA A 104 -4.62 11.64 39.88
C ALA A 104 -5.45 10.81 40.88
N VAL A 105 -5.79 9.55 40.56
CA VAL A 105 -6.46 8.66 41.51
C VAL A 105 -5.45 8.22 42.58
N PRO A 106 -5.63 8.59 43.86
CA PRO A 106 -4.69 8.22 44.91
C PRO A 106 -4.70 6.71 45.11
N LYS A 107 -3.55 6.06 44.89
CA LYS A 107 -3.35 4.64 45.22
C LYS A 107 -3.57 4.46 46.72
N LYS A 108 -4.72 3.88 47.12
CA LYS A 108 -5.00 3.50 48.51
C LYS A 108 -3.87 2.58 48.98
N LYS A 109 -2.99 3.10 49.84
CA LYS A 109 -1.99 2.29 50.54
C LYS A 109 -2.75 1.26 51.36
N ARG A 110 -2.63 -0.03 51.00
CA ARG A 110 -3.08 -1.12 51.85
C ARG A 110 -2.30 -1.03 53.16
N LYS A 111 -3.00 -0.78 54.27
CA LYS A 111 -2.44 -0.88 55.62
C LYS A 111 -1.99 -2.33 55.82
N ARG A 112 -0.75 -2.47 56.30
CA ARG A 112 -0.17 -3.73 56.77
C ARG A 112 -0.98 -4.32 57.92
#